data_AF-A0A843AGZ1-F1
#
_entry.id   AF-A0A843AGZ1-F1
#
_cell.length_a   1.000
_cell.length_b   1.000
_cell.length_c   1.000
_cell.angle_alpha   90.00
_cell.angle_beta   90.00
_cell.angle_gamma   90.00
#
_symmetry.space_group_name_H-M   'P 1'
#
loop_
_entity.id
_entity.type
_entity.pdbx_description
1 polymer ?
#
loop_
_entity_poly.entity_id
_entity_poly.type
_entity_poly.pdbx_seq_one_letter_code
_entity_poly.pdbx_strand_id
1 'polypeptide(L)' 'MPINQLETNLSEITTTIAYLEKKGCADQKLLNNLKDERDRLLKDLKLK' A
#
# COMPACT_ATOMS: atom_id res chain seq x y z
N MET A 1 -13.40 -19.06 -1.28
CA MET A 1 -12.71 -18.40 -2.41
C MET A 1 -11.23 -18.40 -2.08
N PRO A 2 -10.32 -18.64 -3.04
CA PRO A 2 -8.90 -18.38 -2.80
C PRO A 2 -8.76 -16.90 -2.44
N ILE A 3 -8.08 -16.62 -1.33
CA ILE A 3 -7.71 -15.26 -0.97
C ILE A 3 -6.73 -14.80 -2.05
N ASN A 4 -7.08 -13.76 -2.79
CA ASN A 4 -6.16 -13.14 -3.72
C ASN A 4 -5.09 -12.39 -2.90
N GLN A 5 -3.92 -13.00 -2.75
CA GLN A 5 -2.84 -12.45 -1.94
C GLN A 5 -2.46 -11.01 -2.36
N LEU A 6 -2.57 -10.69 -3.65
CA LEU A 6 -2.29 -9.33 -4.15
C LEU A 6 -3.31 -8.31 -3.65
N GLU A 7 -4.59 -8.67 -3.60
CA GLU A 7 -5.65 -7.81 -3.06
C GLU A 7 -5.51 -7.63 -1.55
N THR A 8 -5.16 -8.69 -0.82
CA THR A 8 -4.87 -8.60 0.62
C THR A 8 -3.69 -7.67 0.88
N ASN A 9 -2.58 -7.85 0.16
CA ASN A 9 -1.40 -7.00 0.28
C ASN A 9 -1.71 -5.53 -0.06
N LEU A 10 -2.52 -5.28 -1.10
CA LEU A 10 -2.94 -3.93 -1.48
C LEU A 10 -3.78 -3.27 -0.37
N SER A 11 -4.67 -4.02 0.28
CA SER A 11 -5.49 -3.53 1.38
C SER A 11 -4.64 -3.18 2.62
N GLU A 12 -3.71 -4.06 2.98
CA GLU A 12 -2.81 -3.87 4.11
C GLU A 12 -1.93 -2.64 3.92
N ILE A 13 -1.24 -2.53 2.77
CA ILE A 13 -0.35 -1.41 2.50
C ILE A 13 -1.08 -0.07 2.48
N THR A 14 -2.30 -0.04 1.93
CA THR A 14 -3.13 1.16 1.90
C THR A 14 -3.52 1.59 3.32
N THR A 15 -3.89 0.62 4.16
CA THR A 15 -4.23 0.87 5.57
C THR A 15 -3.01 1.37 6.35
N THR A 16 -1.84 0.77 6.13
CA THR A 16 -0.59 1.18 6.78
C THR A 16 -0.19 2.60 6.40
N ILE A 17 -0.27 2.97 5.11
CA ILE A 17 0.01 4.34 4.66
C ILE A 17 -0.91 5.33 5.38
N ALA A 18 -2.23 5.07 5.37
CA ALA A 18 -3.20 5.96 6.02
C ALA A 18 -2.96 6.11 7.52
N TYR A 19 -2.61 5.00 8.20
CA TYR A 19 -2.24 5.02 9.61
C TYR A 19 -1.00 5.88 9.88
N LEU A 20 0.05 5.70 9.09
CA LEU A 20 1.30 6.45 9.23
C LEU A 20 1.13 7.94 8.93
N GLU A 21 0.36 8.29 7.89
CA GLU A 21 0.03 9.68 7.56
C GLU A 21 -0.77 10.34 8.70
N LYS A 22 -1.78 9.64 9.23
CA LYS A 22 -2.58 10.12 10.37
C LYS A 22 -1.72 10.33 11.63
N LYS A 23 -0.71 9.50 11.85
CA LYS A 23 0.22 9.62 12.98
C LYS A 23 1.30 10.69 12.78
N GLY A 24 1.34 11.35 11.62
CA GLY A 24 2.36 12.35 11.31
C GLY A 24 3.75 11.73 11.12
N CYS A 25 3.83 10.58 10.46
CA CYS A 25 5.11 9.92 10.17
C CYS A 25 6.08 10.90 9.47
N ALA A 26 7.21 11.18 10.12
CA ALA A 26 8.23 12.09 9.61
C ALA A 26 9.16 11.43 8.58
N ASP A 27 9.16 10.09 8.50
CA ASP A 27 9.97 9.36 7.54
C ASP A 27 9.29 9.31 6.16
N GLN A 28 9.56 10.35 5.38
CA GLN A 28 9.07 10.47 4.01
C GLN A 28 9.62 9.37 3.09
N LYS A 29 10.81 8.82 3.37
CA LYS A 29 11.39 7.75 2.56
C LYS A 29 10.59 6.46 2.73
N LEU A 30 10.23 6.13 3.97
CA LEU A 30 9.35 5.00 4.26
C LEU A 30 7.99 5.16 3.59
N LEU A 31 7.35 6.32 3.73
CA LEU A 31 6.05 6.60 3.12
C LEU A 31 6.09 6.49 1.59
N ASN A 32 7.13 7.01 0.95
CA ASN A 32 7.28 6.93 -0.50
C ASN A 32 7.49 5.48 -0.97
N ASN A 33 8.32 4.70 -0.29
CA ASN A 33 8.51 3.29 -0.61
C ASN A 33 7.20 2.49 -0.52
N LEU A 34 6.38 2.76 0.50
CA LEU A 34 5.07 2.13 0.65
C LEU A 34 4.10 2.54 -0.47
N LYS A 35 4.10 3.82 -0.86
CA LYS A 35 3.29 4.33 -1.97
C LYS A 35 3.72 3.72 -3.30
N ASP A 36 5.01 3.55 -3.54
CA ASP A 36 5.55 2.93 -4.75
C ASP A 36 5.14 1.46 -4.84
N GLU A 37 5.20 0.73 -3.72
CA GLU A 37 4.77 -0.67 -3.66
C GLU A 37 3.27 -0.82 -3.88
N ARG A 38 2.45 0.05 -3.27
CA ARG A 38 1.00 0.10 -3.53
C ARG A 38 0.73 0.34 -5.02
N ASP A 39 1.46 1.25 -5.65
CA ASP A 39 1.29 1.56 -7.07
C ASP A 39 1.75 0.40 -7.98
N ARG A 40 2.75 -0.39 -7.57
CA ARG A 40 3.10 -1.66 -8.23
C ARG A 40 1.96 -2.68 -8.13
N LEU A 41 1.42 -2.90 -6.94
CA LEU A 41 0.30 -3.84 -6.72
C LEU A 41 -0.95 -3.44 -7.52
N LEU A 42 -1.26 -2.15 -7.62
CA LEU A 42 -2.37 -1.66 -8.44
C LEU A 42 -2.19 -1.99 -9.93
N LYS A 43 -0.96 -1.89 -10.46
CA LYS A 43 -0.65 -2.27 -11.85
C LYS A 43 -0.77 -3.77 -12.06
N ASP A 44 -0.26 -4.58 -11.14
CA ASP A 44 -0.32 -6.04 -11.23
C ASP A 44 -1.77 -6.55 -11.20
N LEU A 45 -2.62 -5.88 -10.43
CA LEU A 45 -4.07 -6.12 -10.38
C LEU A 45 -4.86 -5.49 -11.54
N LYS A 46 -4.20 -4.73 -12.43
CA LYS A 46 -4.82 -3.99 -13.54
C LYS A 46 -5.90 -2.99 -13.08
N LEU A 47 -5.70 -2.38 -11.92
CA LEU A 47 -6.61 -1.39 -11.34
C LEU A 47 -6.17 0.06 -11.64
N LYS A 48 -4.94 0.26 -12.13
CA LYS A 48 -4.35 1.57 -12.48
C LYS A 48 -3.27 1.44 -13.55
#